data_AF-A0A1J5PHA5-F1
#
_entry.id   AF-A0A1J5PHA5-F1
#
_cell.length_a   1.000
_cell.length_b   1.000
_cell.length_c   1.000
_cell.angle_alpha   90.00
_cell.angle_beta   90.00
_cell.angle_gamma   90.00
#
_symmetry.space_group_name_H-M   'P 1'
#
loop_
_entity.id
_entity.type
_entity.pdbx_description
1 polymer ?
#
loop_
_entity_poly.entity_id
_entity_poly.type
_entity_poly.pdbx_seq_one_letter_code
_entity_poly.pdbx_strand_id
1 'polypeptide(L)' 'MDEMMTVPDIILTHCGAWALGAKFPITQHRLTDYLTMMRARPAYKRAMAR' A
#
# COMPACT_ATOMS: atom_id res chain seq x y z
N MET A 1 1.64 -14.56 9.44
CA MET A 1 0.69 -14.23 10.53
C MET A 1 -0.19 -13.13 9.99
N ASP A 2 -1.49 -13.38 9.82
CA ASP A 2 -2.44 -12.41 9.28
C ASP A 2 -2.69 -11.36 10.36
N GLU A 3 -1.82 -10.36 10.43
CA GLU A 3 -2.09 -9.16 11.23
C GLU A 3 -3.34 -8.51 10.65
N MET A 4 -4.35 -8.33 11.52
CA MET A 4 -5.61 -7.69 11.15
C MET A 4 -5.30 -6.34 10.54
N MET A 5 -5.74 -6.15 9.30
CA MET A 5 -5.61 -4.87 8.62
C MET A 5 -6.40 -3.81 9.38
N THR A 6 -5.76 -2.67 9.61
CA THR A 6 -6.30 -1.54 10.36
C THR A 6 -6.56 -0.34 9.44
N VAL A 7 -7.21 0.70 9.97
CA VAL A 7 -7.43 1.96 9.25
C VAL A 7 -6.11 2.64 8.84
N PRO A 8 -5.08 2.76 9.71
CA PRO A 8 -3.76 3.26 9.30
C PRO A 8 -3.16 2.53 8.11
N ASP A 9 -3.38 1.22 7.99
CA ASP A 9 -2.82 0.44 6.89
C ASP A 9 -3.39 0.86 5.53
N ILE A 10 -4.69 1.17 5.50
CA ILE A 10 -5.39 1.67 4.32
C ILE A 10 -4.86 3.06 3.94
N ILE A 11 -4.75 3.97 4.92
CA ILE A 11 -4.28 5.35 4.69
C ILE A 11 -2.84 5.34 4.17
N LEU A 12 -1.95 4.58 4.82
CA LEU A 12 -0.55 4.48 4.42
C LEU A 12 -0.40 3.91 3.01
N THR A 13 -1.18 2.87 2.67
CA THR A 13 -1.15 2.27 1.33
C THR A 13 -1.63 3.25 0.27
N HIS A 14 -2.70 4.00 0.54
CA HIS A 14 -3.25 4.98 -0.39
C HIS A 14 -2.27 6.15 -0.64
N CYS A 15 -1.76 6.77 0.42
CA CYS A 15 -0.76 7.83 0.32
C CYS A 15 0.52 7.34 -0.38
N GLY A 16 0.96 6.11 -0.08
CA GLY A 16 2.11 5.49 -0.73
C GLY A 16 1.90 5.29 -2.24
N ALA A 17 0.69 4.89 -2.67
CA ALA A 17 0.37 4.77 -4.09
C ALA A 17 0.42 6.14 -4.81
N TRP A 18 -0.07 7.20 -4.18
CA TRP A 18 0.06 8.57 -4.71
C TRP A 18 1.50 9.03 -4.76
N ALA A 19 2.30 8.77 -3.72
CA ALA A 19 3.71 9.11 -3.69
C ALA A 19 4.48 8.47 -4.86
N LEU A 20 4.20 7.20 -5.16
CA LEU A 20 4.75 6.49 -6.32
C LEU A 20 4.30 7.12 -7.65
N GLY A 21 3.01 7.45 -7.80
CA GLY A 21 2.49 8.12 -8.99
C GLY A 21 3.10 9.50 -9.23
N ALA A 22 3.36 10.24 -8.15
CA ALA A 22 4.02 11.54 -8.16
C ALA A 22 5.57 11.46 -8.13
N LYS A 23 6.13 10.25 -8.20
CA LYS A 23 7.58 9.98 -8.27
C LYS A 23 8.39 10.49 -7.06
N PHE A 24 7.77 10.56 -5.88
CA PHE A 24 8.53 10.79 -4.65
C PHE A 24 9.45 9.61 -4.36
N PRO A 25 10.71 9.84 -3.93
CA PRO A 25 11.61 8.76 -3.60
C PRO A 25 11.15 8.05 -2.31
N ILE A 26 10.97 6.74 -2.37
CA ILE A 26 10.80 5.87 -1.19
C ILE A 26 12.15 5.24 -0.90
N THR A 27 12.84 5.70 0.15
CA THR A 27 14.19 5.26 0.48
C THR A 27 14.22 4.10 1.48
N GLN A 28 13.12 3.87 2.20
CA GLN A 28 13.01 2.78 3.17
C GLN A 28 12.49 1.50 2.50
N HIS A 29 13.33 0.46 2.43
CA HIS A 29 12.97 -0.83 1.84
C HIS A 29 11.72 -1.46 2.48
N ARG A 30 11.62 -1.38 3.82
CA ARG A 30 10.43 -1.80 4.58
C ARG A 30 9.13 -1.21 4.03
N LEU A 31 9.13 0.06 3.63
CA LEU A 31 7.91 0.70 3.12
C LEU A 31 7.56 0.15 1.74
N THR A 32 8.56 -0.13 0.90
CA THR A 32 8.36 -0.81 -0.39
C THR A 32 7.77 -2.21 -0.22
N ASP A 33 8.30 -2.99 0.73
CA ASP A 33 7.81 -4.34 1.02
C ASP A 33 6.37 -4.30 1.55
N TYR A 34 6.10 -3.38 2.48
CA TYR A 34 4.78 -3.15 3.03
C TYR A 34 3.76 -2.78 1.95
N LEU A 35 4.10 -1.84 1.05
CA LEU A 35 3.23 -1.45 -0.06
C LEU A 35 3.02 -2.60 -1.05
N THR A 36 4.03 -3.45 -1.27
CA THR A 36 3.91 -4.63 -2.13
C THR A 36 2.93 -5.63 -1.52
N MET A 37 3.08 -5.93 -0.22
CA MET A 37 2.18 -6.81 0.53
C MET A 37 0.73 -6.29 0.50
N MET A 38 0.52 -5.00 0.80
CA MET A 38 -0.82 -4.41 0.85
C MET A 38 -1.52 -4.41 -0.51
N ARG A 39 -0.77 -4.12 -1.59
CA ARG A 39 -1.31 -4.14 -2.96
C ARG A 39 -1.61 -5.55 -3.48
N ALA A 40 -1.01 -6.58 -2.90
CA ALA A 40 -1.32 -7.98 -3.24
C ALA A 40 -2.69 -8.43 -2.70
N ARG A 41 -3.24 -7.77 -1.67
CA ARG A 41 -4.52 -8.14 -1.05
C ARG A 41 -5.69 -8.07 -2.05
N PRO A 42 -6.61 -9.05 -2.06
CA PRO A 42 -7.77 -9.04 -2.98
C PRO A 42 -8.66 -7.80 -2.84
N ALA A 43 -8.81 -7.28 -1.61
CA ALA A 43 -9.59 -6.06 -1.37
C ALA A 43 -9.02 -4.84 -2.09
N TYR A 44 -7.69 -4.68 -2.12
CA TYR A 44 -7.02 -3.61 -2.84
C TYR A 44 -7.29 -3.72 -4.35
N LYS A 45 -7.15 -4.92 -4.92
CA LYS A 45 -7.41 -5.16 -6.35
C LYS A 45 -8.85 -4.83 -6.73
N ARG A 46 -9.83 -5.20 -5.89
CA ARG A 46 -11.24 -4.83 -6.10
C ARG A 46 -11.47 -3.33 -6.02
N ALA A 47 -10.86 -2.64 -5.06
CA ALA A 47 -10.99 -1.18 -4.91
C ALA A 47 -10.36 -0.41 -6.10
N MET A 48 -9.34 -0.98 -6.74
CA MET A 48 -8.68 -0.40 -7.90
C MET A 48 -9.27 -0.83 -9.26
N ALA A 49 -10.18 -1.81 -9.28
CA ALA A 49 -10.87 -2.20 -10.50
C ALA A 49 -11.81 -1.06 -10.92
N ARG A 50 -11.67 -0.60 -12.15
CA ARG A 50 -12.52 0.42 -12.76
C ARG A 50 -13.72 -0.23 -13.44
#